data_AF-A0A1L0BUH9-F1
#
_entry.id   AF-A0A1L0BUH9-F1
#
_cell.length_a   1.000
_cell.length_b   1.000
_cell.length_c   1.000
_cell.angle_alpha   90.00
_cell.angle_beta   90.00
_cell.angle_gamma   90.00
#
_symmetry.space_group_name_H-M   'P 1'
#
loop_
_entity.id
_entity.type
_entity.pdbx_description
1 polymer ?
#
loop_
_entity_poly.entity_id
_entity_poly.type
_entity_poly.pdbx_seq_one_letter_code
_entity_poly.pdbx_strand_id
1 'polypeptide(L)'
;MEFESARKLCLIVVDELVLKHTRLLYERYMENERQLEALIDRKLREEETRDGMEEVINGDTEDQGLNSENLDNTNESILRQHRLDVSQSVQDTVGLLETGDSIKMSTSSGGAFLRPPGRVSCAGVYGAGSGFGRVGDTMVMCFCSGNGDDIVKMALASHISDRLARIVNEEWTELGPTLVDIVRERSTICQLQAVDENLNSIVYVGVVAVVKQHNKLRVVYCHSTETFYFGFRGQTGTEIVLSKHNKPGTFVCGEYRA
;
A
#
# COMPACT_ATOMS: atom_id res chain seq x y z
N MET A 1 -22.44 -0.42 -31.23
CA MET A 1 -22.71 -0.62 -29.79
C MET A 1 -21.34 -0.59 -29.13
N GLU A 2 -20.86 0.61 -28.83
CA GLU A 2 -19.50 0.87 -28.33
C GLU A 2 -19.47 0.67 -26.82
N PHE A 3 -18.65 -0.28 -26.35
CA PHE A 3 -18.30 -0.40 -24.94
C PHE A 3 -17.05 0.46 -24.70
N GLU A 4 -17.23 1.66 -24.15
CA GLU A 4 -16.14 2.42 -23.56
C GLU A 4 -15.69 1.69 -22.29
N SER A 5 -14.55 1.01 -22.40
CA SER A 5 -13.93 0.25 -21.32
C SER A 5 -13.61 1.16 -20.13
N ALA A 6 -14.30 0.94 -19.01
CA ALA A 6 -14.01 1.59 -17.74
C ALA A 6 -12.54 1.37 -17.37
N ARG A 7 -11.73 2.44 -17.42
CA ARG A 7 -10.31 2.40 -17.07
C ARG A 7 -10.18 2.05 -15.59
N LYS A 8 -9.80 0.79 -15.32
CA LYS A 8 -9.45 0.33 -13.99
C LYS A 8 -8.02 0.70 -13.67
N LEU A 9 -7.82 1.48 -12.60
CA LEU A 9 -6.51 1.75 -12.02
C LEU A 9 -6.53 1.26 -10.57
N CYS A 10 -5.57 0.40 -10.25
CA CYS A 10 -5.26 -0.03 -8.90
C CYS A 10 -3.93 0.60 -8.51
N LEU A 11 -3.91 1.52 -7.54
CA LEU A 11 -2.70 2.18 -7.04
C LEU A 11 -2.43 1.69 -5.62
N ILE A 12 -1.23 1.17 -5.38
CA ILE A 12 -0.74 0.75 -4.07
C ILE A 12 0.43 1.67 -3.69
N VAL A 13 0.29 2.38 -2.58
CA VAL A 13 1.37 3.18 -1.98
C VAL A 13 2.00 2.36 -0.88
N VAL A 14 3.32 2.26 -0.89
CA VAL A 14 4.08 1.44 0.05
C VAL A 14 5.38 2.18 0.36
N ASP A 15 5.96 2.00 1.55
CA ASP A 15 7.31 2.50 1.84
C ASP A 15 8.32 1.31 1.84
N GLU A 16 9.63 1.59 1.83
CA GLU A 16 10.70 0.66 1.50
C GLU A 16 10.66 -0.64 2.31
N LEU A 17 10.38 -0.52 3.60
CA LEU A 17 10.39 -1.65 4.52
C LEU A 17 9.20 -2.58 4.28
N VAL A 18 8.00 -2.05 3.99
CA VAL A 18 6.85 -2.89 3.62
C VAL A 18 7.07 -3.56 2.27
N LEU A 19 7.76 -2.95 1.30
CA LEU A 19 8.05 -3.61 0.02
C LEU A 19 9.05 -4.75 0.14
N LYS A 20 10.12 -4.60 0.93
CA LYS A 20 11.04 -5.72 1.25
C LYS A 20 10.29 -6.86 1.93
N HIS A 21 9.42 -6.54 2.89
CA HIS A 21 8.63 -7.55 3.59
C HIS A 21 7.56 -8.18 2.69
N THR A 22 6.88 -7.40 1.86
CA THR A 22 5.83 -7.86 0.94
C THR A 22 6.43 -8.72 -0.16
N ARG A 23 7.61 -8.38 -0.68
CA ARG A 23 8.36 -9.23 -1.60
C ARG A 23 8.75 -10.55 -0.95
N LEU A 24 9.28 -10.53 0.28
CA LEU A 24 9.59 -11.75 1.03
C LEU A 24 8.36 -12.60 1.33
N LEU A 25 7.23 -11.97 1.67
CA LEU A 25 5.95 -12.64 1.90
C LEU A 25 5.40 -13.24 0.62
N TYR A 26 5.51 -12.52 -0.50
CA TYR A 26 5.11 -13.02 -1.82
C TYR A 26 6.00 -14.18 -2.27
N GLU A 27 7.32 -14.07 -2.13
CA GLU A 27 8.27 -15.15 -2.43
C GLU A 27 7.99 -16.39 -1.56
N ARG A 28 7.68 -16.22 -0.27
CA ARG A 28 7.26 -17.32 0.62
C ARG A 28 5.91 -17.92 0.23
N TYR A 29 4.94 -17.10 -0.15
CA TYR A 29 3.64 -17.57 -0.62
C TYR A 29 3.81 -18.45 -1.87
N MET A 30 4.56 -17.98 -2.86
CA MET A 30 4.85 -18.71 -4.09
C MET A 30 5.61 -20.03 -3.81
N GLU A 31 6.51 -20.04 -2.82
CA GLU A 31 7.22 -21.26 -2.43
C GLU A 31 6.29 -22.27 -1.74
N ASN A 32 5.41 -21.82 -0.85
CA ASN A 32 4.42 -22.69 -0.22
C ASN A 32 3.44 -23.29 -1.23
N GLU A 33 3.04 -22.52 -2.25
CA GLU A 33 2.18 -23.00 -3.33
C GLU A 33 2.84 -24.14 -4.11
N ARG A 34 4.12 -23.99 -4.49
CA ARG A 34 4.88 -25.06 -5.16
C ARG A 34 5.03 -26.31 -4.29
N GLN A 35 5.26 -26.13 -2.99
CA GLN A 35 5.38 -27.26 -2.06
C GLN A 35 4.06 -28.02 -1.92
N LEU A 36 2.93 -27.30 -1.92
CA LEU A 36 1.61 -27.89 -1.87
C LEU A 36 1.30 -28.67 -3.16
N GLU A 37 1.60 -28.12 -4.33
CA GLU A 37 1.47 -28.81 -5.62
C GLU A 37 2.31 -30.10 -5.65
N ALA A 38 3.57 -30.03 -5.23
CA ALA A 38 4.44 -31.21 -5.16
C ALA A 38 3.92 -32.29 -4.20
N LEU A 39 3.28 -31.88 -3.09
CA LEU A 39 2.68 -32.79 -2.13
C LEU A 39 1.44 -33.48 -2.71
N ILE A 40 0.60 -32.74 -3.44
CA ILE A 40 -0.58 -33.27 -4.14
C ILE A 40 -0.13 -34.30 -5.18
N ASP A 41 0.84 -33.98 -6.03
CA ASP A 41 1.39 -34.89 -7.04
C ASP A 41 1.96 -36.17 -6.44
N ARG A 42 2.61 -36.05 -5.27
CA ARG A 42 3.14 -37.22 -4.56
C ARG A 42 2.01 -38.12 -4.06
N LYS A 43 0.96 -37.54 -3.46
CA LYS A 43 -0.19 -38.32 -2.97
C LYS A 43 -0.94 -39.01 -4.09
N LEU A 44 -1.14 -38.34 -5.24
CA LEU A 44 -1.76 -38.94 -6.41
C LEU A 44 -0.97 -40.17 -6.90
N ARG A 45 0.36 -40.09 -6.96
CA ARG A 45 1.21 -41.24 -7.31
C ARG A 45 1.15 -42.37 -6.26
N GLU A 46 1.07 -42.04 -4.98
CA GLU A 46 0.93 -43.02 -3.90
C GLU A 46 -0.44 -43.75 -3.95
N GLU A 47 -1.52 -43.04 -4.32
CA GLU A 47 -2.85 -43.62 -4.55
C GLU A 47 -2.88 -44.51 -5.81
N GLU A 48 -2.30 -44.07 -6.93
CA GLU A 48 -2.16 -44.92 -8.13
C GLU A 48 -1.35 -46.21 -7.85
N THR A 49 -0.35 -46.12 -6.96
CA THR A 49 0.44 -47.28 -6.55
C THR A 49 -0.34 -48.19 -5.59
N ARG A 50 -1.22 -47.64 -4.75
CA ARG A 50 -2.12 -48.41 -3.86
C ARG A 50 -3.23 -49.10 -4.64
N ASP A 51 -3.84 -48.46 -5.63
CA ASP A 51 -4.83 -49.09 -6.51
C ASP A 51 -4.20 -50.23 -7.34
N GLY A 52 -2.90 -50.12 -7.67
CA GLY A 52 -2.12 -51.20 -8.26
C GLY A 52 -1.72 -52.33 -7.28
N MET A 53 -1.85 -52.12 -5.96
CA MET A 53 -1.53 -53.09 -4.91
C MET A 53 -2.77 -53.71 -4.26
N GLU A 54 -3.95 -53.07 -4.29
CA GLU A 54 -5.21 -53.61 -3.77
C GLU A 54 -5.82 -54.73 -4.66
N GLU A 55 -5.25 -55.03 -5.84
CA GLU A 55 -5.51 -56.30 -6.54
C GLU A 55 -4.79 -57.52 -5.91
N VAL A 56 -3.93 -57.31 -4.91
CA VAL A 56 -3.20 -58.38 -4.23
C VAL A 56 -3.19 -58.10 -2.73
N ILE A 57 -4.11 -58.74 -1.99
CA ILE A 57 -4.19 -58.96 -0.53
C ILE A 57 -5.53 -58.47 0.06
N ASN A 58 -6.49 -59.39 0.11
CA ASN A 58 -7.55 -59.39 1.11
C ASN A 58 -6.94 -59.88 2.45
N GLY A 59 -7.04 -59.09 3.52
CA GLY A 59 -6.70 -59.57 4.87
C GLY A 59 -6.69 -58.47 5.94
N ASP A 60 -7.80 -58.40 6.67
CA ASP A 60 -8.00 -57.99 8.07
C ASP A 60 -7.50 -56.62 8.57
N THR A 61 -8.47 -55.79 8.97
CA THR A 61 -8.31 -54.46 9.58
C THR A 61 -8.33 -54.57 11.11
N GLU A 62 -7.32 -53.99 11.78
CA GLU A 62 -7.41 -53.63 13.21
C GLU A 62 -7.22 -52.12 13.41
N ASP A 63 -8.07 -51.62 14.30
CA ASP A 63 -8.32 -50.25 14.71
C ASP A 63 -7.23 -49.76 15.70
N GLN A 64 -6.63 -48.59 15.47
CA GLN A 64 -5.79 -47.91 16.46
C GLN A 64 -6.14 -46.43 16.57
N GLY A 65 -6.60 -46.06 17.77
CA GLY A 65 -7.04 -44.73 18.16
C GLY A 65 -5.93 -43.69 18.22
N LEU A 66 -6.31 -42.46 17.86
CA LEU A 66 -5.47 -41.25 17.88
C LEU A 66 -5.43 -40.63 19.29
N ASN A 67 -4.22 -40.46 19.84
CA ASN A 67 -3.95 -39.80 21.12
C ASN A 67 -4.14 -38.26 21.05
N SER A 68 -4.99 -37.73 21.93
CA SER A 68 -5.36 -36.30 22.04
C SER A 68 -4.39 -35.43 22.84
N GLU A 69 -3.31 -35.97 23.39
CA GLU A 69 -2.44 -35.25 24.33
C GLU A 69 -1.37 -34.35 23.67
N ASN A 70 -1.22 -34.39 22.34
CA ASN A 70 -0.21 -33.60 21.64
C ASN A 70 -0.66 -32.19 21.21
N LEU A 71 -1.96 -31.86 21.31
CA LEU A 71 -2.50 -30.57 20.83
C LEU A 71 -2.34 -29.41 21.83
N ASP A 72 -2.28 -29.67 23.13
CA ASP A 72 -2.30 -28.60 24.14
C ASP A 72 -0.92 -27.94 24.35
N ASN A 73 0.17 -28.70 24.17
CA ASN A 73 1.52 -28.17 24.30
C ASN A 73 1.94 -27.27 23.11
N THR A 74 1.29 -27.42 21.95
CA THR A 74 1.56 -26.59 20.77
C THR A 74 0.97 -25.18 20.91
N ASN A 75 -0.16 -25.02 21.59
CA ASN A 75 -0.83 -23.73 21.71
C ASN A 75 -0.13 -22.76 22.67
N GLU A 76 0.40 -23.23 23.81
CA GLU A 76 1.17 -22.40 24.76
C GLU A 76 2.50 -21.91 24.17
N SER A 77 3.16 -22.73 23.36
CA SER A 77 4.41 -22.38 22.68
C SER A 77 4.19 -21.34 21.57
N ILE A 78 3.11 -21.48 20.78
CA ILE A 78 2.68 -20.49 19.77
C ILE A 78 2.36 -19.14 20.42
N LEU A 79 1.66 -19.13 21.56
CA LEU A 79 1.30 -17.89 22.28
C LEU A 79 2.51 -17.18 22.91
N ARG A 80 3.53 -17.92 23.35
CA ARG A 80 4.78 -17.34 23.88
C ARG A 80 5.69 -16.80 22.77
N GLN A 81 5.72 -17.44 21.61
CA GLN A 81 6.45 -16.94 20.44
C GLN A 81 5.89 -15.61 19.93
N HIS A 82 4.57 -15.40 20.02
CA HIS A 82 3.93 -14.14 19.64
C HIS A 82 4.25 -12.93 20.54
N ARG A 83 4.78 -13.12 21.77
CA ARG A 83 5.10 -12.01 22.69
C ARG A 83 6.54 -11.48 22.59
N LEU A 84 7.45 -12.21 21.96
CA LEU A 84 8.85 -11.82 21.83
C LEU A 84 9.26 -11.41 20.40
N ASP A 85 8.38 -11.64 19.42
CA ASP A 85 8.49 -11.06 18.08
C ASP A 85 7.96 -9.60 18.05
N VAL A 86 8.51 -8.75 18.92
CA VAL A 86 8.66 -7.32 18.57
C VAL A 86 9.78 -7.23 17.52
N SER A 87 9.63 -7.98 16.43
CA SER A 87 10.19 -7.61 15.15
C SER A 87 9.83 -6.15 14.96
N GLN A 88 10.81 -5.31 14.66
CA GLN A 88 10.60 -3.88 14.43
C GLN A 88 9.48 -3.73 13.39
N SER A 89 8.25 -3.56 13.89
CA SER A 89 7.06 -3.62 13.05
C SER A 89 7.13 -2.37 12.22
N VAL A 90 7.38 -2.57 10.93
CA VAL A 90 7.45 -1.52 9.94
C VAL A 90 6.21 -0.63 10.09
N GLN A 91 6.40 0.63 10.48
CA GLN A 91 5.30 1.57 10.74
C GLN A 91 4.96 2.42 9.53
N ASP A 92 4.96 1.80 8.36
CA ASP A 92 4.78 2.51 7.11
C ASP A 92 3.30 2.83 6.89
N THR A 93 3.06 3.85 6.07
CA THR A 93 1.72 4.18 5.60
C THR A 93 1.49 3.52 4.26
N VAL A 94 0.38 2.79 4.12
CA VAL A 94 -0.05 2.17 2.88
C VAL A 94 -1.38 2.73 2.42
N GLY A 95 -1.55 2.84 1.11
CA GLY A 95 -2.78 3.32 0.48
C GLY A 95 -3.18 2.45 -0.70
N LEU A 96 -4.48 2.22 -0.85
CA LEU A 96 -5.08 1.52 -1.99
C LEU A 96 -6.16 2.40 -2.62
N LEU A 97 -6.03 2.67 -3.91
CA LEU A 97 -7.08 3.29 -4.72
C LEU A 97 -7.47 2.34 -5.85
N GLU A 98 -8.77 2.09 -5.97
CA GLU A 98 -9.39 1.42 -7.12
C GLU A 98 -10.35 2.41 -7.78
N THR A 99 -10.15 2.68 -9.08
CA THR A 99 -11.14 3.37 -9.92
C THR A 99 -11.75 2.37 -10.90
N GLY A 100 -13.06 2.40 -11.07
CA GLY A 100 -13.83 1.63 -12.05
C GLY A 100 -15.21 2.25 -12.18
N ASP A 101 -16.27 1.44 -12.05
CA ASP A 101 -17.65 1.93 -11.93
C ASP A 101 -17.89 2.74 -10.65
N SER A 102 -17.09 2.44 -9.62
CA SER A 102 -17.03 3.19 -8.36
C SER A 102 -15.57 3.50 -8.02
N ILE A 103 -15.38 4.49 -7.16
CA ILE A 103 -14.08 4.86 -6.60
C ILE A 103 -14.01 4.32 -5.19
N LYS A 104 -12.96 3.54 -4.90
CA LYS A 104 -12.69 3.01 -3.56
C LYS A 104 -11.30 3.45 -3.13
N MET A 105 -11.21 4.01 -1.94
CA MET A 105 -9.97 4.48 -1.35
C MET A 105 -9.85 3.95 0.06
N SER A 106 -8.69 3.44 0.42
CA SER A 106 -8.38 3.04 1.79
C SER A 106 -6.93 3.39 2.11
N THR A 107 -6.68 3.77 3.36
CA THR A 107 -5.33 3.98 3.88
C THR A 107 -5.17 3.31 5.23
N SER A 108 -3.96 2.90 5.54
CA SER A 108 -3.59 2.35 6.84
C SER A 108 -2.19 2.85 7.20
N SER A 109 -1.93 3.04 8.48
CA SER A 109 -0.63 3.51 8.98
C SER A 109 -0.38 3.01 10.39
N GLY A 110 0.84 2.51 10.62
CA GLY A 110 1.33 2.14 11.96
C GLY A 110 1.49 3.33 12.91
N GLY A 111 1.51 4.56 12.37
CA GLY A 111 1.78 5.81 13.09
C GLY A 111 3.24 5.95 13.51
N ALA A 112 3.58 7.02 14.21
CA ALA A 112 4.95 7.27 14.64
C ALA A 112 5.42 6.29 15.74
N PHE A 113 6.73 6.01 15.74
CA PHE A 113 7.37 5.14 16.73
C PHE A 113 7.26 5.79 18.11
N LEU A 114 6.93 4.99 19.13
CA LEU A 114 6.70 5.43 20.51
C LEU A 114 5.55 6.46 20.68
N ARG A 115 4.58 6.52 19.76
CA ARG A 115 3.39 7.35 19.99
C ARG A 115 2.62 6.88 21.25
N PRO A 116 2.08 7.80 22.06
CA PRO A 116 1.23 7.43 23.18
C PRO A 116 0.02 6.60 22.73
N PRO A 117 -0.47 5.66 23.57
CA PRO A 117 -1.72 4.96 23.30
C PRO A 117 -2.88 5.93 23.02
N GLY A 118 -3.73 5.58 22.05
CA GLY A 118 -4.87 6.41 21.65
C GLY A 118 -4.56 7.52 20.64
N ARG A 119 -3.28 7.74 20.28
CA ARG A 119 -2.93 8.72 19.23
C ARG A 119 -3.34 8.21 17.84
N VAL A 120 -4.18 8.97 17.14
CA VAL A 120 -4.61 8.68 15.76
C VAL A 120 -3.58 9.19 14.75
N SER A 121 -3.25 8.40 13.73
CA SER A 121 -2.33 8.78 12.64
C SER A 121 -3.06 9.52 11.52
N CYS A 122 -2.31 10.10 10.56
CA CYS A 122 -2.89 10.78 9.41
C CYS A 122 -3.84 9.90 8.56
N ALA A 123 -3.61 8.58 8.49
CA ALA A 123 -4.50 7.63 7.82
C ALA A 123 -5.88 7.50 8.50
N GLY A 124 -5.96 7.77 9.81
CA GLY A 124 -7.21 7.74 10.58
C GLY A 124 -7.94 9.08 10.65
N VAL A 125 -7.39 10.14 10.06
CA VAL A 125 -7.98 11.49 10.07
C VAL A 125 -8.48 11.84 8.66
N TYR A 126 -9.78 12.09 8.55
CA TYR A 126 -10.40 12.48 7.29
C TYR A 126 -9.73 13.74 6.71
N GLY A 127 -9.37 13.67 5.43
CA GLY A 127 -8.73 14.76 4.70
C GLY A 127 -7.24 14.97 4.99
N ALA A 128 -6.65 14.20 5.92
CA ALA A 128 -5.21 14.26 6.20
C ALA A 128 -4.43 13.29 5.31
N GLY A 129 -4.52 11.97 5.58
CA GLY A 129 -3.79 10.93 4.84
C GLY A 129 -4.43 10.53 3.51
N SER A 130 -5.74 10.73 3.36
CA SER A 130 -6.47 10.51 2.11
C SER A 130 -7.48 11.62 1.85
N GLY A 131 -7.64 11.99 0.59
CA GLY A 131 -8.53 13.08 0.17
C GLY A 131 -9.17 12.81 -1.19
N PHE A 132 -10.37 13.33 -1.37
CA PHE A 132 -11.12 13.27 -2.62
C PHE A 132 -11.71 14.65 -2.92
N GLY A 133 -11.46 15.16 -4.12
CA GLY A 133 -11.97 16.43 -4.61
C GLY A 133 -12.60 16.26 -5.99
N ARG A 134 -13.72 16.96 -6.23
CA ARG A 134 -14.41 16.94 -7.53
C ARG A 134 -14.92 18.31 -7.91
N VAL A 135 -14.63 18.71 -9.15
CA VAL A 135 -15.15 19.94 -9.77
C VAL A 135 -15.56 19.60 -11.20
N GLY A 136 -16.86 19.68 -11.50
CA GLY A 136 -17.40 19.25 -12.78
C GLY A 136 -17.13 17.76 -13.05
N ASP A 137 -16.42 17.49 -14.14
CA ASP A 137 -16.00 16.16 -14.57
C ASP A 137 -14.59 15.77 -14.06
N THR A 138 -13.84 16.72 -13.49
CA THR A 138 -12.54 16.47 -12.87
C THR A 138 -12.71 15.87 -11.47
N MET A 139 -12.07 14.74 -11.24
CA MET A 139 -11.95 14.06 -9.96
C MET A 139 -10.48 13.88 -9.59
N VAL A 140 -10.14 14.18 -8.34
CA VAL A 140 -8.80 14.02 -7.79
C VAL A 140 -8.86 13.17 -6.54
N MET A 141 -8.07 12.10 -6.51
CA MET A 141 -7.93 11.18 -5.38
C MET A 141 -6.50 11.25 -4.90
N CYS A 142 -6.27 11.56 -3.63
CA CYS A 142 -4.94 11.86 -3.09
C CYS A 142 -4.63 10.98 -1.88
N PHE A 143 -3.38 10.52 -1.79
CA PHE A 143 -2.79 9.92 -0.61
C PHE A 143 -1.55 10.69 -0.16
N CYS A 144 -1.37 10.81 1.16
CA CYS A 144 -0.22 11.43 1.78
C CYS A 144 0.44 10.47 2.78
N SER A 145 1.77 10.43 2.76
CA SER A 145 2.66 9.73 3.70
C SER A 145 3.76 10.68 4.19
N GLY A 146 4.52 10.29 5.22
CA GLY A 146 5.59 11.09 5.83
C GLY A 146 5.26 11.51 7.26
N ASN A 147 5.59 12.75 7.64
CA ASN A 147 5.34 13.25 8.99
C ASN A 147 3.83 13.41 9.23
N GLY A 148 3.26 12.46 9.98
CA GLY A 148 1.81 12.38 10.18
C GLY A 148 1.20 13.61 10.86
N ASP A 149 1.93 14.26 11.78
CA ASP A 149 1.41 15.43 12.49
C ASP A 149 1.31 16.65 11.58
N ASP A 150 2.34 16.87 10.77
CA ASP A 150 2.34 17.96 9.79
C ASP A 150 1.24 17.72 8.73
N ILE A 151 1.08 16.48 8.26
CA ILE A 151 0.00 16.09 7.32
C ILE A 151 -1.39 16.37 7.92
N VAL A 152 -1.61 16.03 9.20
CA VAL A 152 -2.87 16.29 9.90
C VAL A 152 -3.11 17.79 10.07
N LYS A 153 -2.13 18.56 10.54
CA LYS A 153 -2.25 20.02 10.72
C LYS A 153 -2.58 20.73 9.40
N MET A 154 -2.01 20.25 8.30
CA MET A 154 -2.28 20.80 6.98
C MET A 154 -3.64 20.37 6.41
N ALA A 155 -4.28 19.31 6.92
CA ALA A 155 -5.37 18.60 6.21
C ALA A 155 -4.98 18.35 4.74
N LEU A 156 -3.78 17.80 4.56
CA LEU A 156 -3.02 17.93 3.32
C LEU A 156 -3.73 17.28 2.12
N ALA A 157 -4.19 16.03 2.26
CA ALA A 157 -4.79 15.31 1.14
C ALA A 157 -6.07 15.97 0.62
N SER A 158 -6.95 16.44 1.51
CA SER A 158 -8.14 17.20 1.11
C SER A 158 -7.77 18.49 0.40
N HIS A 159 -6.83 19.27 0.97
CA HIS A 159 -6.39 20.51 0.37
C HIS A 159 -5.84 20.31 -1.05
N ILE A 160 -4.98 19.30 -1.24
CA ILE A 160 -4.41 18.96 -2.54
C ILE A 160 -5.51 18.56 -3.52
N SER A 161 -6.39 17.64 -3.11
CA SER A 161 -7.45 17.13 -3.99
C SER A 161 -8.40 18.24 -4.45
N ASP A 162 -8.78 19.16 -3.55
CA ASP A 162 -9.65 20.29 -3.88
C ASP A 162 -8.95 21.30 -4.79
N ARG A 163 -7.68 21.63 -4.49
CA ARG A 163 -6.91 22.60 -5.29
C ARG A 163 -6.64 22.08 -6.69
N LEU A 164 -6.16 20.84 -6.82
CA LEU A 164 -5.92 20.23 -8.12
C LEU A 164 -7.22 20.12 -8.93
N ALA A 165 -8.34 19.72 -8.32
CA ALA A 165 -9.61 19.60 -9.04
C ALA A 165 -10.07 20.94 -9.65
N ARG A 166 -9.72 22.08 -9.04
CA ARG A 166 -10.02 23.42 -9.54
C ARG A 166 -9.03 23.94 -10.59
N ILE A 167 -7.77 23.54 -10.48
CA ILE A 167 -6.69 24.03 -11.36
C ILE A 167 -6.65 23.24 -12.68
N VAL A 168 -6.93 21.94 -12.62
CA VAL A 168 -6.92 21.07 -13.80
C VAL A 168 -7.97 21.57 -14.77
N ASN A 169 -7.49 22.15 -15.86
CA ASN A 169 -8.25 22.63 -16.99
C ASN A 169 -8.07 21.69 -18.18
N GLU A 170 -8.68 22.03 -19.32
CA GLU A 170 -8.58 21.23 -20.55
C GLU A 170 -7.16 21.13 -21.12
N GLU A 171 -6.26 22.05 -20.76
CA GLU A 171 -4.87 22.09 -21.26
C GLU A 171 -3.93 21.13 -20.52
N TRP A 172 -4.37 20.56 -19.38
CA TRP A 172 -3.61 19.60 -18.58
C TRP A 172 -2.12 19.97 -18.42
N THR A 173 -1.88 21.12 -17.80
CA THR A 173 -0.55 21.65 -17.43
C THR A 173 0.31 20.64 -16.65
N GLU A 174 1.60 20.95 -16.48
CA GLU A 174 2.52 20.11 -15.70
C GLU A 174 2.03 20.00 -14.24
N LEU A 175 1.48 18.84 -13.87
CA LEU A 175 0.84 18.65 -12.59
C LEU A 175 1.85 18.41 -11.47
N GLY A 176 3.02 17.85 -11.80
CA GLY A 176 4.10 17.60 -10.84
C GLY A 176 4.57 18.88 -10.13
N PRO A 177 5.06 19.91 -10.85
CA PRO A 177 5.44 21.19 -10.26
C PRO A 177 4.28 21.87 -9.54
N THR A 178 3.08 21.85 -10.13
CA THR A 178 1.86 22.41 -9.53
C THR A 178 1.56 21.76 -8.17
N LEU A 179 1.71 20.43 -8.06
CA LEU A 179 1.51 19.70 -6.82
C LEU A 179 2.53 20.11 -5.75
N VAL A 180 3.80 20.29 -6.12
CA VAL A 180 4.84 20.78 -5.21
C VAL A 180 4.50 22.17 -4.67
N ASP A 181 4.03 23.07 -5.54
CA ASP A 181 3.65 24.42 -5.14
C ASP A 181 2.45 24.43 -4.19
N ILE A 182 1.44 23.58 -4.43
CA ILE A 182 0.29 23.42 -3.51
C ILE A 182 0.77 22.96 -2.13
N VAL A 183 1.67 21.96 -2.07
CA VAL A 183 2.21 21.46 -0.80
C VAL A 183 3.00 22.55 -0.06
N ARG A 184 3.86 23.29 -0.78
CA ARG A 184 4.66 24.38 -0.20
C ARG A 184 3.80 25.53 0.29
N GLU A 185 2.82 25.96 -0.50
CA GLU A 185 1.88 27.01 -0.09
C GLU A 185 1.17 26.58 1.19
N ARG A 186 0.69 25.33 1.23
CA ARG A 186 -0.06 24.81 2.38
C ARG A 186 0.81 24.67 3.62
N SER A 187 2.09 24.33 3.49
CA SER A 187 2.96 24.16 4.66
C SER A 187 3.25 25.47 5.40
N THR A 188 3.10 26.63 4.75
CA THR A 188 3.34 27.94 5.38
C THR A 188 2.34 28.28 6.50
N ILE A 189 1.19 27.63 6.55
CA ILE A 189 0.13 27.96 7.51
C ILE A 189 0.31 27.27 8.88
N CYS A 190 1.29 26.38 9.01
CA CYS A 190 1.51 25.61 10.23
C CYS A 190 2.98 25.54 10.61
N GLN A 191 3.26 25.45 11.91
CA GLN A 191 4.58 25.15 12.40
C GLN A 191 4.90 23.66 12.19
N LEU A 192 5.85 23.40 11.30
CA LEU A 192 6.32 22.06 10.93
C LEU A 192 7.09 21.41 12.07
N GLN A 193 6.90 20.10 12.25
CA GLN A 193 7.55 19.30 13.28
C GLN A 193 8.67 18.43 12.73
N ALA A 194 8.65 18.10 11.44
CA ALA A 194 9.80 17.47 10.80
C ALA A 194 10.98 18.44 10.73
N VAL A 195 12.18 17.93 11.02
CA VAL A 195 13.43 18.68 10.97
C VAL A 195 14.49 17.91 10.18
N ASP A 196 15.44 18.63 9.58
CA ASP A 196 16.63 18.04 8.96
C ASP A 196 17.74 17.74 9.99
N GLU A 197 18.88 17.26 9.51
CA GLU A 197 20.09 16.97 10.32
C GLU A 197 20.63 18.20 11.08
N ASN A 198 20.31 19.40 10.62
CA ASN A 198 20.72 20.67 11.21
C ASN A 198 19.62 21.29 12.08
N LEU A 199 18.56 20.55 12.39
CA LEU A 199 17.39 20.98 13.16
C LEU A 199 16.57 22.10 12.49
N ASN A 200 16.70 22.30 11.18
CA ASN A 200 15.84 23.22 10.45
C ASN A 200 14.50 22.53 10.16
N SER A 201 13.39 23.25 10.35
CA SER A 201 12.07 22.77 9.95
C SER A 201 12.03 22.48 8.45
N ILE A 202 11.54 21.29 8.08
CA ILE A 202 11.39 20.85 6.70
C ILE A 202 9.97 20.34 6.45
N VAL A 203 9.54 20.38 5.20
CA VAL A 203 8.36 19.61 4.78
C VAL A 203 8.81 18.19 4.52
N TYR A 204 8.32 17.21 5.27
CA TYR A 204 8.67 15.79 5.09
C TYR A 204 7.41 14.99 4.74
N VAL A 205 7.10 14.91 3.43
CA VAL A 205 5.88 14.28 2.93
C VAL A 205 6.13 13.56 1.61
N GLY A 206 5.39 12.47 1.38
CA GLY A 206 5.19 11.85 0.09
C GLY A 206 3.73 11.97 -0.31
N VAL A 207 3.47 12.38 -1.55
CA VAL A 207 2.13 12.57 -2.09
C VAL A 207 2.02 11.85 -3.41
N VAL A 208 0.94 11.10 -3.58
CA VAL A 208 0.48 10.62 -4.88
C VAL A 208 -0.98 11.00 -5.05
N ALA A 209 -1.30 11.54 -6.22
CA ALA A 209 -2.65 11.86 -6.61
C ALA A 209 -2.97 11.23 -7.95
N VAL A 210 -4.20 10.75 -8.08
CA VAL A 210 -4.79 10.34 -9.35
C VAL A 210 -5.75 11.43 -9.79
N VAL A 211 -5.56 11.92 -11.00
CA VAL A 211 -6.43 12.92 -11.63
C VAL A 211 -7.17 12.23 -12.76
N LYS A 212 -8.49 12.19 -12.65
CA LYS A 212 -9.40 11.64 -13.66
C LYS A 212 -10.27 12.78 -14.18
N GLN A 213 -10.22 13.04 -15.47
CA GLN A 213 -11.09 14.02 -16.13
C GLN A 213 -11.47 13.46 -17.50
N HIS A 214 -12.77 13.44 -17.81
CA HIS A 214 -13.34 12.65 -18.89
C HIS A 214 -12.79 11.19 -18.89
N ASN A 215 -12.25 10.75 -20.03
CA ASN A 215 -11.62 9.44 -20.23
C ASN A 215 -10.10 9.46 -20.06
N LYS A 216 -9.52 10.52 -19.47
CA LYS A 216 -8.08 10.61 -19.21
C LYS A 216 -7.80 10.38 -17.74
N LEU A 217 -6.74 9.63 -17.47
CA LEU A 217 -6.23 9.39 -16.13
C LEU A 217 -4.76 9.77 -16.07
N ARG A 218 -4.37 10.50 -15.03
CA ARG A 218 -2.96 10.75 -14.70
C ARG A 218 -2.68 10.35 -13.26
N VAL A 219 -1.52 9.75 -13.04
CA VAL A 219 -0.94 9.58 -11.71
C VAL A 219 0.14 10.63 -11.58
N VAL A 220 0.02 11.54 -10.63
CA VAL A 220 1.01 12.57 -10.32
C VAL A 220 1.54 12.34 -8.92
N TYR A 221 2.83 12.55 -8.71
CA TYR A 221 3.41 12.42 -7.40
C TYR A 221 4.44 13.51 -7.12
N CYS A 222 4.63 13.79 -5.84
CA CYS A 222 5.81 14.50 -5.36
C CYS A 222 6.20 13.98 -3.99
N HIS A 223 7.47 14.03 -3.63
CA HIS A 223 7.89 13.73 -2.27
C HIS A 223 9.14 14.53 -1.90
N SER A 224 9.28 14.75 -0.60
CA SER A 224 10.46 15.35 0.04
C SER A 224 11.12 14.41 1.05
N THR A 225 10.68 13.16 1.10
CA THR A 225 11.31 12.04 1.82
C THR A 225 12.52 11.51 1.04
N GLU A 226 13.37 10.71 1.68
CA GLU A 226 14.50 10.02 1.06
C GLU A 226 14.02 9.09 -0.05
N THR A 227 12.90 8.41 0.19
CA THR A 227 12.31 7.47 -0.75
C THR A 227 10.79 7.55 -0.74
N PHE A 228 10.17 7.25 -1.87
CA PHE A 228 8.73 7.17 -2.01
C PHE A 228 8.37 6.13 -3.06
N TYR A 229 7.57 5.13 -2.66
CA TYR A 229 7.21 4.03 -3.54
C TYR A 229 5.71 3.99 -3.77
N PHE A 230 5.36 3.68 -5.00
CA PHE A 230 4.01 3.34 -5.35
C PHE A 230 4.02 2.47 -6.60
N GLY A 231 3.00 1.64 -6.75
CA GLY A 231 2.77 0.88 -7.95
C GLY A 231 1.37 1.12 -8.44
N PHE A 232 1.19 1.17 -9.75
CA PHE A 232 -0.13 1.25 -10.35
C PHE A 232 -0.28 0.26 -11.49
N ARG A 233 -1.51 -0.19 -11.71
CA ARG A 233 -1.84 -1.10 -12.81
C ARG A 233 -2.91 -0.45 -13.68
N GLY A 234 -2.54 -0.17 -14.92
CA GLY A 234 -3.42 0.33 -15.98
C GLY A 234 -3.75 -0.77 -17.00
N GLN A 235 -4.22 -0.36 -18.19
CA GLN A 235 -4.51 -1.28 -19.28
C GLN A 235 -3.25 -1.89 -19.91
N THR A 236 -2.16 -1.14 -19.92
CA THR A 236 -0.89 -1.51 -20.55
C THR A 236 -0.02 -2.41 -19.67
N GLY A 237 -0.36 -2.57 -18.39
CA GLY A 237 0.37 -3.41 -17.45
C GLY A 237 0.48 -2.80 -16.06
N THR A 238 1.42 -3.33 -15.29
CA THR A 238 1.76 -2.88 -13.94
C THR A 238 3.06 -2.09 -13.99
N GLU A 239 3.06 -0.91 -13.40
CA GLU A 239 4.23 -0.07 -13.19
C GLU A 239 4.54 0.03 -11.69
N ILE A 240 5.83 -0.03 -11.36
CA ILE A 240 6.32 0.15 -10.00
C ILE A 240 7.31 1.31 -10.05
N VAL A 241 7.02 2.34 -9.26
CA VAL A 241 7.82 3.55 -9.17
C VAL A 241 8.56 3.54 -7.85
N LEU A 242 9.89 3.58 -7.95
CA LEU A 242 10.80 3.76 -6.84
C LEU A 242 11.48 5.11 -7.01
N SER A 243 10.94 6.13 -6.36
CA SER A 243 11.53 7.46 -6.39
C SER A 243 12.46 7.65 -5.19
N LYS A 244 13.69 8.07 -5.46
CA LYS A 244 14.74 8.28 -4.45
C LYS A 244 15.27 9.70 -4.54
N HIS A 245 15.61 10.25 -3.39
CA HIS A 245 16.23 11.55 -3.29
C HIS A 245 17.21 11.61 -2.13
N ASN A 246 18.36 12.24 -2.34
CA ASN A 246 19.45 12.25 -1.35
C ASN A 246 19.33 13.39 -0.33
N LYS A 247 18.31 14.26 -0.45
CA LYS A 247 18.16 15.44 0.40
C LYS A 247 16.72 15.60 0.89
N PRO A 248 16.40 15.07 2.09
CA PRO A 248 15.12 15.29 2.73
C PRO A 248 14.76 16.78 2.81
N GLY A 249 13.47 17.09 2.70
CA GLY A 249 12.96 18.47 2.70
C GLY A 249 12.99 19.16 1.33
N THR A 250 13.66 18.59 0.33
CA THR A 250 13.62 19.09 -1.06
C THR A 250 12.79 18.16 -1.94
N PHE A 251 11.98 18.74 -2.83
CA PHE A 251 10.97 17.99 -3.58
C PHE A 251 11.52 17.38 -4.87
N VAL A 252 11.13 16.13 -5.10
CA VAL A 252 11.13 15.47 -6.42
C VAL A 252 9.67 15.28 -6.83
N CYS A 253 9.38 15.37 -8.13
CA CYS A 253 8.02 15.16 -8.65
C CYS A 253 8.05 14.48 -10.03
N GLY A 254 6.92 13.91 -10.42
CA GLY A 254 6.73 13.30 -11.72
C GLY A 254 5.26 12.99 -12.00
N GLU A 255 4.96 12.61 -13.24
CA GLU A 255 3.62 12.23 -13.68
C GLU A 255 3.63 11.08 -14.69
N TYR A 256 2.57 10.28 -14.66
CA TYR A 256 2.31 9.16 -15.56
C TYR A 256 0.93 9.33 -16.18
N ARG A 257 0.83 9.03 -17.48
CA ARG A 257 -0.42 9.09 -18.25
C ARG A 257 -0.90 7.67 -18.48
N ALA A 258 -2.10 7.34 -18.00
CA ALA A 258 -2.71 6.01 -18.10
C ALA A 258 -4.00 6.02 -18.92
#